data_AF-A0A4S4LB62-F1
#
_entry.id   AF-A0A4S4LB62-F1
#
_cell.length_a   1.000
_cell.length_b   1.000
_cell.length_c   1.000
_cell.angle_alpha   90.00
_cell.angle_beta   90.00
_cell.angle_gamma   90.00
#
_symmetry.space_group_name_H-M   'P 1'
#
loop_
_entity.id
_entity.type
_entity.pdbx_description
1 polymer ?
#
loop_
_entity_poly.entity_id
_entity_poly.type
_entity_poly.pdbx_seq_one_letter_code
_entity_poly.pdbx_strand_id
1 'polypeptide(L)'
;MIPDTPRGRSRVKFVTEGEASLHYCLHGISLDDINKDGYVIADLGGGTLDFSTYRVIATNPLRIEEICAARCELQGSTFVTARAKEFIKEKLKSSKYGSDQLVKQIGERFDETTKMIFRDTNDVCLIPFGSILDKDLENGIRSGKLKLSGDEVATFFKPSIAASLAAIVNFANESSNVYLVGGFSASPYLKAQLKERLLAFNINVACPDGQTVAKFSYGMALVVIYDAADPEHLARIKSIHSSLWAKSSSR
;
A
#
# COMPACT_ATOMS: atom_id res chain seq x y z
N MET A 1 -21.82 -2.38 -21.44
CA MET A 1 -20.55 -3.01 -21.90
C MET A 1 -19.88 -2.08 -22.92
N ILE A 2 -18.56 -1.91 -22.85
CA ILE A 2 -17.81 -1.10 -23.84
C ILE A 2 -17.46 -2.02 -25.02
N PRO A 3 -17.94 -1.74 -26.26
CA PRO A 3 -17.66 -2.61 -27.40
C PRO A 3 -16.19 -2.48 -27.82
N ASP A 4 -15.58 -3.56 -28.30
CA ASP A 4 -14.20 -3.55 -28.77
C ASP A 4 -14.05 -2.86 -30.15
N THR A 5 -14.29 -1.56 -30.17
CA THR A 5 -14.22 -0.68 -31.34
C THR A 5 -13.39 0.56 -31.00
N PRO A 6 -12.85 1.31 -31.98
CA PRO A 6 -12.12 2.56 -31.69
C PRO A 6 -12.91 3.55 -30.82
N ARG A 7 -14.22 3.71 -31.07
CA ARG A 7 -15.13 4.53 -30.26
C ARG A 7 -15.42 3.94 -28.87
N GLY A 8 -15.34 2.62 -28.73
CA GLY A 8 -15.45 1.97 -27.43
C GLY A 8 -14.19 2.18 -26.60
N ARG A 9 -13.03 1.89 -27.18
CA ARG A 9 -11.71 2.07 -26.55
C ARG A 9 -11.43 3.51 -26.14
N SER A 10 -11.90 4.51 -26.91
CA SER A 10 -11.77 5.93 -26.56
C SER A 10 -12.54 6.33 -25.28
N ARG A 11 -13.44 5.48 -24.79
CA ARG A 11 -14.15 5.67 -23.51
C ARG A 11 -13.43 5.04 -22.31
N VAL A 12 -12.27 4.41 -22.52
CA VAL A 12 -11.44 3.85 -21.46
C VAL A 12 -10.29 4.82 -21.19
N LYS A 13 -10.11 5.21 -19.92
CA LYS A 13 -8.96 5.99 -19.46
C LYS A 13 -8.15 5.11 -18.51
N PHE A 14 -6.83 5.08 -18.72
CA PHE A 14 -5.91 4.57 -17.71
C PHE A 14 -5.54 5.72 -16.79
N VAL A 15 -5.55 5.43 -15.51
CA VAL A 15 -5.18 6.36 -14.44
C VAL A 15 -4.06 5.74 -13.63
N THR A 16 -3.32 6.56 -12.89
CA THR A 16 -2.33 6.05 -11.97
C THR A 16 -3.02 5.34 -10.80
N GLU A 17 -2.29 4.46 -10.11
CA GLU A 17 -2.79 3.79 -8.90
C GLU A 17 -3.19 4.80 -7.81
N GLY A 18 -2.43 5.90 -7.68
CA GLY A 18 -2.75 6.98 -6.76
C GLY A 18 -4.03 7.74 -7.13
N GLU A 19 -4.25 8.06 -8.43
CA GLU A 19 -5.50 8.69 -8.90
C GLU A 19 -6.69 7.76 -8.65
N ALA A 20 -6.56 6.47 -8.96
CA ALA A 20 -7.61 5.48 -8.70
C ALA A 20 -7.92 5.36 -7.19
N SER A 21 -6.89 5.33 -6.35
CA SER A 21 -7.02 5.29 -4.90
C SER A 21 -7.69 6.53 -4.34
N LEU A 22 -7.35 7.73 -4.82
CA LEU A 22 -8.03 8.95 -4.39
C LEU A 22 -9.51 8.94 -4.78
N HIS A 23 -9.84 8.54 -6.01
CA HIS A 23 -11.23 8.39 -6.43
C HIS A 23 -12.01 7.45 -5.51
N TYR A 24 -11.39 6.36 -5.07
CA TYR A 24 -11.98 5.45 -4.09
C TYR A 24 -12.13 6.11 -2.71
N CYS A 25 -11.10 6.81 -2.22
CA CYS A 25 -11.14 7.47 -0.91
C CYS A 25 -12.20 8.57 -0.83
N LEU A 26 -12.40 9.31 -1.92
CA LEU A 26 -13.42 10.37 -2.01
C LEU A 26 -14.82 9.83 -2.32
N HIS A 27 -14.95 8.54 -2.63
CA HIS A 27 -16.24 7.94 -2.95
C HIS A 27 -17.14 7.90 -1.70
N GLY A 28 -18.27 8.60 -1.75
CA GLY A 28 -19.22 8.69 -0.63
C GLY A 28 -18.96 9.82 0.36
N ILE A 29 -17.91 10.63 0.14
CA ILE A 29 -17.73 11.90 0.86
C ILE A 29 -18.62 12.96 0.20
N SER A 30 -19.28 13.80 1.00
CA SER A 30 -20.04 14.94 0.47
C SER A 30 -19.09 15.87 -0.28
N LEU A 31 -19.52 16.41 -1.44
CA LEU A 31 -18.69 17.32 -2.22
C LEU A 31 -18.31 18.60 -1.45
N ASP A 32 -19.15 18.99 -0.48
CA ASP A 32 -18.92 20.15 0.40
C ASP A 32 -17.84 19.89 1.46
N ASP A 33 -17.55 18.62 1.76
CA ASP A 33 -16.53 18.20 2.73
C ASP A 33 -15.17 17.91 2.07
N ILE A 34 -15.07 18.04 0.74
CA ILE A 34 -13.83 17.83 0.00
C ILE A 34 -12.87 18.98 0.29
N ASN A 35 -11.73 18.63 0.87
CA ASN A 35 -10.65 19.57 1.16
C ASN A 35 -9.95 19.98 -0.15
N LYS A 36 -9.80 21.31 -0.34
CA LYS A 36 -9.16 21.91 -1.51
C LYS A 36 -7.65 22.06 -1.37
N ASP A 37 -7.11 21.92 -0.16
CA ASP A 37 -5.67 22.00 0.14
C ASP A 37 -4.93 20.79 -0.46
N GLY A 38 -5.65 19.69 -0.72
CA GLY A 38 -5.16 18.52 -1.42
C GLY A 38 -5.09 17.29 -0.52
N TYR A 39 -4.57 16.21 -1.08
CA TYR A 39 -4.53 14.89 -0.46
C TYR A 39 -3.21 14.19 -0.79
N VAL A 40 -2.64 13.53 0.20
CA VAL A 40 -1.54 12.57 0.02
C VAL A 40 -2.14 11.17 0.02
N ILE A 41 -1.89 10.42 -1.05
CA ILE A 41 -2.16 8.99 -1.11
C ILE A 41 -0.87 8.25 -0.77
N ALA A 42 -0.89 7.48 0.31
CA ALA A 42 0.18 6.58 0.70
C ALA A 42 -0.28 5.14 0.46
N ASP A 43 0.08 4.59 -0.70
CA ASP A 43 -0.15 3.19 -1.05
C ASP A 43 0.93 2.31 -0.44
N LEU A 44 0.57 1.66 0.67
CA LEU A 44 1.46 0.81 1.42
C LEU A 44 1.28 -0.61 0.92
N GLY A 45 2.09 -0.97 -0.07
CA GLY A 45 2.05 -2.25 -0.76
C GLY A 45 2.89 -3.36 -0.14
N GLY A 46 2.93 -4.49 -0.85
CA GLY A 46 3.75 -5.64 -0.48
C GLY A 46 5.23 -5.41 -0.69
N GLY A 47 5.63 -4.91 -1.86
CA GLY A 47 7.03 -4.64 -2.22
C GLY A 47 7.43 -3.17 -2.05
N THR A 48 6.56 -2.27 -2.50
CA THR A 48 6.81 -0.83 -2.52
C THR A 48 5.88 -0.10 -1.56
N LEU A 49 6.29 1.10 -1.18
CA LEU A 49 5.45 2.12 -0.58
C LEU A 49 5.42 3.29 -1.56
N ASP A 50 4.27 3.56 -2.16
CA ASP A 50 4.10 4.56 -3.20
C ASP A 50 3.32 5.76 -2.66
N PHE A 51 3.85 6.96 -2.88
CA PHE A 51 3.31 8.21 -2.34
C PHE A 51 3.04 9.16 -3.48
N SER A 52 1.82 9.69 -3.57
CA SER A 52 1.43 10.67 -4.57
C SER A 52 0.52 11.72 -3.96
N THR A 53 0.51 12.92 -4.53
CA THR A 53 -0.23 14.06 -3.98
C THR A 53 -1.15 14.65 -5.02
N TYR A 54 -2.40 14.93 -4.65
CA TYR A 54 -3.40 15.41 -5.58
C TYR A 54 -4.21 16.58 -5.02
N ARG A 55 -4.61 17.49 -5.90
CA ARG A 55 -5.57 18.56 -5.60
C ARG A 55 -6.87 18.32 -6.35
N VAL A 56 -8.00 18.58 -5.71
CA VAL A 56 -9.31 18.56 -6.36
C VAL A 56 -9.57 19.90 -7.03
N ILE A 57 -9.74 19.89 -8.36
CA ILE A 57 -9.94 21.08 -9.19
C ILE A 57 -11.42 21.32 -9.49
N ALA A 58 -12.19 20.25 -9.62
CA ALA A 58 -13.64 20.31 -9.73
C ALA A 58 -14.26 19.12 -9.02
N THR A 59 -15.46 19.29 -8.47
CA THR A 59 -16.19 18.23 -7.75
C THR A 59 -17.31 17.62 -8.57
N ASN A 60 -17.73 18.27 -9.67
CA ASN A 60 -18.76 17.77 -10.58
C ASN A 60 -18.47 18.14 -12.05
N PRO A 61 -17.91 17.23 -12.87
CA PRO A 61 -17.36 15.92 -12.47
C PRO A 61 -16.11 16.09 -11.58
N LEU A 62 -15.80 15.08 -10.77
CA LEU A 62 -14.58 15.07 -9.97
C LEU A 62 -13.35 15.10 -10.89
N ARG A 63 -12.57 16.19 -10.82
CA ARG A 63 -11.31 16.38 -11.55
C ARG A 63 -10.21 16.62 -10.54
N ILE A 64 -9.11 15.90 -10.71
CA ILE A 64 -7.94 15.99 -9.84
C ILE A 64 -6.69 16.27 -10.67
N GLU A 65 -5.69 16.89 -10.06
CA GLU A 65 -4.36 17.08 -10.63
C GLU A 65 -3.30 16.61 -9.63
N GLU A 66 -2.18 16.07 -10.11
CA GLU A 66 -1.03 15.75 -9.27
C GLU A 66 -0.26 17.04 -8.93
N ILE A 67 0.06 17.24 -7.64
CA ILE A 67 0.69 18.48 -7.14
C ILE A 67 2.22 18.38 -7.16
N CYS A 68 2.76 17.24 -6.77
CA CYS A 68 4.18 16.97 -6.63
C CYS A 68 4.52 15.61 -7.23
N ALA A 69 5.79 15.44 -7.65
CA ALA A 69 6.27 14.19 -8.16
C ALA A 69 6.10 13.06 -7.13
N ALA A 70 5.47 11.97 -7.58
CA ALA A 70 5.33 10.76 -6.80
C ALA A 70 6.68 10.20 -6.30
N ARG A 71 6.64 9.51 -5.16
CA ARG A 71 7.79 8.83 -4.55
C ARG A 71 7.50 7.36 -4.35
N CYS A 72 8.53 6.53 -4.47
CA CYS A 72 8.46 5.09 -4.29
C CYS A 72 9.60 4.65 -3.38
N GLU A 73 9.28 3.92 -2.31
CA GLU A 73 10.25 3.38 -1.36
C GLU A 73 10.21 1.84 -1.35
N LEU A 74 11.38 1.21 -1.39
CA LEU A 74 11.52 -0.25 -1.32
C LEU A 74 11.46 -0.73 0.14
N GLN A 75 10.31 -0.53 0.77
CA GLN A 75 10.09 -0.77 2.19
C GLN A 75 8.73 -1.41 2.50
N GLY A 76 8.13 -2.08 1.51
CA GLY A 76 6.84 -2.75 1.64
C GLY A 76 6.81 -3.89 2.69
N SER A 77 5.62 -4.48 2.85
CA SER A 77 5.35 -5.55 3.83
C SER A 77 6.31 -6.75 3.77
N THR A 78 6.85 -7.08 2.59
CA THR A 78 7.79 -8.21 2.41
C THR A 78 9.14 -7.94 3.07
N PHE A 79 9.56 -6.68 3.22
CA PHE A 79 10.80 -6.31 3.90
C PHE A 79 10.73 -6.57 5.41
N VAL A 80 9.54 -6.43 6.02
CA VAL A 80 9.31 -6.84 7.42
C VAL A 80 9.57 -8.34 7.58
N THR A 81 9.08 -9.14 6.64
CA THR A 81 9.24 -10.59 6.63
C THR A 81 10.69 -11.01 6.37
N ALA A 82 11.40 -10.29 5.49
CA ALA A 82 12.82 -10.52 5.25
C ALA A 82 13.65 -10.28 6.53
N ARG A 83 13.40 -9.18 7.24
CA ARG A 83 14.07 -8.87 8.53
C ARG A 83 13.74 -9.89 9.61
N ALA A 84 12.49 -10.32 9.70
CA ALA A 84 12.11 -11.38 10.64
C ALA A 84 12.87 -12.68 10.36
N LYS A 85 12.99 -13.07 9.08
CA LYS A 85 13.75 -14.27 8.67
C LYS A 85 15.22 -14.16 9.04
N GLU A 86 15.85 -13.03 8.79
CA GLU A 86 17.25 -12.78 9.17
C GLU A 86 17.44 -12.84 10.69
N PHE A 87 16.53 -12.20 11.45
CA PHE A 87 16.54 -12.26 12.91
C PHE A 87 16.38 -13.68 13.44
N ILE A 88 15.43 -14.45 12.91
CA ILE A 88 15.19 -15.85 13.31
C ILE A 88 16.40 -16.71 12.98
N LYS A 89 17.04 -16.49 11.83
CA LYS A 89 18.28 -17.19 11.44
C LYS A 89 19.37 -17.00 12.49
N GLU A 90 19.62 -15.77 12.90
CA GLU A 90 20.63 -15.47 13.92
C GLU A 90 20.23 -16.01 15.30
N LYS A 91 18.96 -15.88 15.69
CA LYS A 91 18.44 -16.38 16.97
C LYS A 91 18.57 -17.90 17.08
N LEU A 92 18.35 -18.64 15.99
CA LEU A 92 18.35 -20.10 15.97
C LEU A 92 19.65 -20.71 15.45
N LYS A 93 20.71 -19.94 15.20
CA LYS A 93 21.93 -20.43 14.55
C LYS A 93 22.61 -21.63 15.25
N SER A 94 22.47 -21.71 16.57
CA SER A 94 23.00 -22.82 17.39
C SER A 94 21.91 -23.80 17.83
N SER A 95 20.67 -23.60 17.39
CA SER A 95 19.53 -24.47 17.67
C SER A 95 19.42 -25.58 16.63
N LYS A 96 18.89 -26.74 17.04
CA LYS A 96 18.45 -27.79 16.10
C LYS A 96 17.36 -27.32 15.14
N TYR A 97 16.71 -26.20 15.43
CA TYR A 97 15.70 -25.55 14.58
C TYR A 97 16.30 -24.48 13.65
N GLY A 98 17.63 -24.33 13.62
CA GLY A 98 18.34 -23.31 12.84
C GLY A 98 18.62 -23.65 11.37
N SER A 99 18.12 -24.78 10.84
CA SER A 99 18.33 -25.11 9.44
C SER A 99 17.63 -24.10 8.51
N ASP A 100 18.23 -23.81 7.35
CA ASP A 100 17.65 -22.83 6.41
C ASP A 100 16.21 -23.17 6.02
N GLN A 101 15.86 -24.46 5.92
CA GLN A 101 14.50 -24.92 5.66
C GLN A 101 13.53 -24.57 6.80
N LEU A 102 13.92 -24.79 8.05
CA LEU A 102 13.06 -24.48 9.20
C LEU A 102 12.95 -22.97 9.41
N VAL A 103 14.05 -22.23 9.27
CA VAL A 103 14.03 -20.76 9.34
C VAL A 103 13.10 -20.19 8.26
N LYS A 104 13.15 -20.71 7.03
CA LYS A 104 12.22 -20.32 5.96
C LYS A 104 10.77 -20.59 6.35
N GLN A 105 10.47 -21.79 6.85
CA GLN A 105 9.12 -22.17 7.29
C GLN A 105 8.61 -21.28 8.44
N ILE A 106 9.44 -21.02 9.46
CA ILE A 106 9.08 -20.14 10.59
C ILE A 106 8.83 -18.72 10.07
N GLY A 107 9.65 -18.22 9.16
CA GLY A 107 9.46 -16.90 8.56
C GLY A 107 8.18 -16.78 7.71
N GLU A 108 7.79 -17.83 6.98
CA GLU A 108 6.50 -17.89 6.28
C GLU A 108 5.34 -17.89 7.27
N ARG A 109 5.45 -18.64 8.37
CA ARG A 109 4.45 -18.63 9.44
C ARG A 109 4.33 -17.27 10.13
N PHE A 110 5.44 -16.58 10.35
CA PHE A 110 5.42 -15.20 10.84
C PHE A 110 4.65 -14.27 9.89
N ASP A 111 4.89 -14.39 8.58
CA ASP A 111 4.22 -13.60 7.55
C ASP A 111 2.69 -13.80 7.54
N GLU A 112 2.26 -15.06 7.62
CA GLU A 112 0.85 -15.47 7.55
C GLU A 112 0.07 -15.21 8.85
N THR A 113 0.76 -15.12 9.99
CA THR A 113 0.11 -15.08 11.32
C THR A 113 0.53 -13.86 12.13
N THR A 114 1.65 -13.95 12.85
CA THR A 114 2.09 -12.97 13.84
C THR A 114 2.17 -11.55 13.27
N LYS A 115 2.75 -11.37 12.07
CA LYS A 115 2.86 -10.05 11.42
C LYS A 115 1.50 -9.39 11.19
N MET A 116 0.51 -10.18 10.77
CA MET A 116 -0.82 -9.68 10.41
C MET A 116 -1.60 -9.14 11.60
N ILE A 117 -1.39 -9.73 12.79
CA ILE A 117 -2.15 -9.41 14.00
C ILE A 117 -1.39 -8.57 15.02
N PHE A 118 -0.09 -8.33 14.81
CA PHE A 118 0.76 -7.56 15.72
C PHE A 118 0.22 -6.14 15.93
N ARG A 119 0.16 -5.70 17.19
CA ARG A 119 -0.45 -4.41 17.59
C ARG A 119 0.44 -3.57 18.47
N ASP A 120 1.19 -4.18 19.38
CA ASP A 120 1.88 -3.45 20.43
C ASP A 120 3.18 -4.13 20.88
N THR A 121 4.16 -3.35 21.36
CA THR A 121 5.44 -3.88 21.86
C THR A 121 5.30 -4.73 23.12
N ASN A 122 4.20 -4.58 23.86
CA ASN A 122 3.87 -5.41 25.02
C ASN A 122 3.28 -6.78 24.63
N ASP A 123 2.98 -7.00 23.34
CA ASP A 123 2.42 -8.27 22.87
C ASP A 123 3.44 -9.42 23.00
N VAL A 124 2.96 -10.58 23.41
CA VAL A 124 3.72 -11.83 23.30
C VAL A 124 3.44 -12.46 21.94
N CYS A 125 4.44 -12.45 21.07
CA CYS A 125 4.32 -12.92 19.70
C CYS A 125 4.69 -14.40 19.61
N LEU A 126 3.74 -15.25 19.21
CA LEU A 126 3.94 -16.70 19.06
C LEU A 126 3.83 -17.10 17.59
N ILE A 127 4.88 -17.70 17.05
CA ILE A 127 4.95 -18.18 15.66
C ILE A 127 4.86 -19.70 15.66
N PRO A 128 3.72 -20.31 15.29
CA PRO A 128 3.58 -21.77 15.24
C PRO A 128 4.29 -22.36 14.01
N PHE A 129 5.15 -23.34 14.23
CA PHE A 129 5.90 -24.00 13.14
C PHE A 129 6.01 -25.53 13.28
N GLY A 130 5.92 -26.06 14.52
CA GLY A 130 6.16 -27.47 14.82
C GLY A 130 5.06 -28.13 15.66
N SER A 131 5.39 -29.28 16.23
CA SER A 131 4.51 -30.09 17.09
C SER A 131 4.59 -29.70 18.57
N ILE A 132 3.69 -30.21 19.39
CA ILE A 132 3.72 -30.02 20.85
C ILE A 132 4.96 -30.60 21.54
N LEU A 133 5.67 -31.51 20.88
CA LEU A 133 6.89 -32.14 21.39
C LEU A 133 8.13 -31.26 21.13
N ASP A 134 8.03 -30.30 20.21
CA ASP A 134 9.13 -29.43 19.83
C ASP A 134 9.42 -28.37 20.88
N LYS A 135 10.66 -28.38 21.38
CA LYS A 135 11.12 -27.56 22.49
C LYS A 135 12.59 -27.21 22.34
N ASP A 136 12.89 -25.96 22.63
CA ASP A 136 14.22 -25.38 22.80
C ASP A 136 14.03 -24.08 23.60
N LEU A 137 14.02 -24.21 24.93
CA LEU A 137 13.64 -23.11 25.83
C LEU A 137 14.66 -21.97 25.83
N GLU A 138 15.94 -22.28 25.61
CA GLU A 138 17.01 -21.28 25.54
C GLU A 138 16.79 -20.32 24.36
N ASN A 139 16.25 -20.84 23.25
CA ASN A 139 15.93 -20.04 22.06
C ASN A 139 14.45 -19.63 21.99
N GLY A 140 13.67 -19.82 23.06
CA GLY A 140 12.29 -19.37 23.15
C GLY A 140 11.27 -20.26 22.42
N ILE A 141 11.61 -21.51 22.13
CA ILE A 141 10.72 -22.48 21.49
C ILE A 141 10.06 -23.37 22.54
N ARG A 142 8.73 -23.38 22.56
CA ARG A 142 7.93 -24.25 23.42
C ARG A 142 6.69 -24.74 22.68
N SER A 143 6.47 -26.06 22.70
CA SER A 143 5.31 -26.70 22.08
C SER A 143 5.15 -26.31 20.60
N GLY A 144 6.26 -26.30 19.85
CA GLY A 144 6.27 -26.02 18.41
C GLY A 144 6.01 -24.56 18.04
N LYS A 145 6.14 -23.63 18.99
CA LYS A 145 5.97 -22.20 18.78
C LYS A 145 7.25 -21.47 19.15
N LEU A 146 7.74 -20.62 18.25
CA LEU A 146 8.81 -19.67 18.55
C LEU A 146 8.18 -18.43 19.19
N LYS A 147 8.64 -18.07 20.39
CA LYS A 147 8.25 -16.83 21.07
C LYS A 147 9.21 -15.71 20.68
N LEU A 148 8.65 -14.61 20.21
CA LEU A 148 9.32 -13.31 20.09
C LEU A 148 8.66 -12.29 21.04
N SER A 149 9.43 -11.33 21.53
CA SER A 149 8.87 -10.16 22.21
C SER A 149 8.26 -9.19 21.19
N GLY A 150 7.31 -8.36 21.63
CA GLY A 150 6.78 -7.31 20.77
C GLY A 150 7.85 -6.29 20.38
N ASP A 151 8.85 -6.02 21.23
CA ASP A 151 10.01 -5.20 20.87
C ASP A 151 10.81 -5.79 19.71
N GLU A 152 11.11 -7.11 19.73
CA GLU A 152 11.78 -7.80 18.63
C GLU A 152 10.97 -7.63 17.34
N VAL A 153 9.66 -7.91 17.39
CA VAL A 153 8.79 -7.78 16.21
C VAL A 153 8.70 -6.35 15.70
N ALA A 154 8.58 -5.36 16.59
CA ALA A 154 8.55 -3.94 16.24
C ALA A 154 9.79 -3.50 15.46
N THR A 155 10.97 -4.05 15.76
CA THR A 155 12.20 -3.71 15.01
C THR A 155 12.10 -4.02 13.52
N PHE A 156 11.34 -5.04 13.13
CA PHE A 156 11.18 -5.42 11.72
C PHE A 156 10.37 -4.38 10.93
N PHE A 157 9.45 -3.67 11.60
CA PHE A 157 8.62 -2.63 11.02
C PHE A 157 9.31 -1.25 11.01
N LYS A 158 10.28 -1.00 11.90
CA LYS A 158 10.92 0.31 12.07
C LYS A 158 11.35 0.97 10.75
N PRO A 159 12.05 0.27 9.82
CA PRO A 159 12.48 0.92 8.58
C PRO A 159 11.32 1.31 7.66
N SER A 160 10.26 0.48 7.61
CA SER A 160 9.06 0.78 6.83
C SER A 160 8.29 1.97 7.41
N ILE A 161 8.13 2.03 8.74
CA ILE A 161 7.53 3.18 9.42
C ILE A 161 8.35 4.45 9.15
N ALA A 162 9.67 4.38 9.32
CA ALA A 162 10.54 5.53 9.11
C ALA A 162 10.49 6.06 7.67
N ALA A 163 10.51 5.18 6.67
CA ALA A 163 10.39 5.56 5.27
C ALA A 163 9.04 6.22 4.97
N SER A 164 7.93 5.64 5.45
CA SER A 164 6.61 6.25 5.30
C SER A 164 6.51 7.63 5.95
N LEU A 165 7.00 7.79 7.17
CA LEU A 165 7.00 9.08 7.86
C LEU A 165 7.81 10.12 7.09
N ALA A 166 9.03 9.78 6.68
CA ALA A 166 9.88 10.67 5.92
C ALA A 166 9.21 11.08 4.59
N ALA A 167 8.63 10.14 3.85
CA ALA A 167 7.95 10.43 2.60
C ALA A 167 6.73 11.34 2.80
N ILE A 168 5.86 11.03 3.77
CA ILE A 168 4.63 11.80 4.04
C ILE A 168 4.97 13.20 4.55
N VAL A 169 5.92 13.34 5.49
CA VAL A 169 6.32 14.65 6.04
C VAL A 169 6.91 15.56 4.96
N ASN A 170 7.58 14.99 3.94
CA ASN A 170 8.05 15.78 2.80
C ASN A 170 6.91 16.41 1.97
N PHE A 171 5.70 15.84 2.04
CA PHE A 171 4.50 16.39 1.40
C PHE A 171 3.64 17.24 2.34
N ALA A 172 4.05 17.41 3.61
CA ALA A 172 3.25 18.11 4.62
C ALA A 172 3.03 19.60 4.31
N ASN A 173 3.92 20.21 3.51
CA ASN A 173 3.74 21.58 3.02
C ASN A 173 2.63 21.69 1.97
N GLU A 174 2.33 20.61 1.26
CA GLU A 174 1.33 20.59 0.19
C GLU A 174 -0.04 20.19 0.71
N SER A 175 -0.11 19.20 1.61
CA SER A 175 -1.35 18.81 2.26
C SER A 175 -1.11 18.12 3.59
N SER A 176 -2.02 18.37 4.53
CA SER A 176 -2.08 17.66 5.82
C SER A 176 -3.08 16.50 5.83
N ASN A 177 -3.74 16.19 4.73
CA ASN A 177 -4.70 15.08 4.63
C ASN A 177 -4.06 13.88 3.95
N VAL A 178 -3.87 12.79 4.70
CA VAL A 178 -3.25 11.56 4.19
C VAL A 178 -4.27 10.42 4.20
N TYR A 179 -4.40 9.73 3.08
CA TYR A 179 -5.06 8.44 3.01
C TYR A 179 -4.03 7.31 2.95
N LEU A 180 -4.13 6.38 3.89
CA LEU A 180 -3.39 5.12 3.84
C LEU A 180 -4.21 4.10 3.06
N VAL A 181 -3.64 3.58 1.97
CA VAL A 181 -4.22 2.53 1.14
C VAL A 181 -3.21 1.38 0.96
N GLY A 182 -3.57 0.36 0.20
CA GLY A 182 -2.71 -0.81 0.00
C GLY A 182 -2.80 -1.83 1.13
N GLY A 183 -2.36 -3.06 0.85
CA GLY A 183 -2.54 -4.20 1.76
C GLY A 183 -1.74 -4.09 3.06
N PHE A 184 -0.60 -3.41 3.05
CA PHE A 184 0.22 -3.24 4.25
C PHE A 184 -0.40 -2.25 5.24
N SER A 185 -1.22 -1.31 4.76
CA SER A 185 -1.99 -0.38 5.61
C SER A 185 -2.99 -1.10 6.53
N ALA A 186 -3.33 -2.37 6.24
CA ALA A 186 -4.16 -3.21 7.09
C ALA A 186 -3.45 -3.67 8.38
N SER A 187 -2.12 -3.57 8.45
CA SER A 187 -1.36 -3.90 9.67
C SER A 187 -1.76 -2.96 10.83
N PRO A 188 -2.26 -3.49 11.97
CA PRO A 188 -2.65 -2.67 13.11
C PRO A 188 -1.48 -1.85 13.67
N TYR A 189 -0.32 -2.49 13.84
CA TYR A 189 0.89 -1.83 14.34
C TYR A 189 1.37 -0.69 13.42
N LEU A 190 1.49 -0.94 12.11
CA LEU A 190 1.92 0.08 11.14
C LEU A 190 0.96 1.28 11.17
N LYS A 191 -0.35 1.02 11.10
CA LYS A 191 -1.39 2.06 11.11
C LYS A 191 -1.34 2.89 12.39
N ALA A 192 -1.24 2.26 13.55
CA ALA A 192 -1.15 2.94 14.83
C ALA A 192 0.10 3.84 14.90
N GLN A 193 1.26 3.30 14.51
CA GLN A 193 2.52 4.05 14.53
C GLN A 193 2.52 5.25 13.58
N LEU A 194 1.96 5.11 12.37
CA LEU A 194 1.85 6.23 11.44
C LEU A 194 0.87 7.30 11.96
N LYS A 195 -0.31 6.90 12.44
CA LYS A 195 -1.30 7.84 13.01
C LYS A 195 -0.73 8.64 14.18
N GLU A 196 -0.11 7.95 15.14
CA GLU A 196 0.46 8.57 16.33
C GLU A 196 1.57 9.58 15.98
N ARG A 197 2.51 9.18 15.12
CA ARG A 197 3.69 9.99 14.80
C ARG A 197 3.39 11.14 13.85
N LEU A 198 2.46 10.96 12.90
CA LEU A 198 2.04 12.01 11.98
C LEU A 198 1.17 13.08 12.66
N LEU A 199 0.48 12.73 13.74
CA LEU A 199 -0.26 13.70 14.55
C LEU A 199 0.65 14.81 15.11
N ALA A 200 1.91 14.48 15.43
CA ALA A 200 2.91 15.46 15.89
C ALA A 200 3.27 16.52 14.82
N PHE A 201 2.94 16.26 13.55
CA PHE A 201 3.11 17.17 12.43
C PHE A 201 1.79 17.83 12.00
N ASN A 202 0.72 17.70 12.80
CA ASN A 202 -0.65 18.12 12.46
C ASN A 202 -1.20 17.49 11.17
N ILE A 203 -0.74 16.28 10.84
CA ILE A 203 -1.19 15.55 9.66
C ILE A 203 -2.36 14.63 10.05
N ASN A 204 -3.50 14.83 9.41
CA ASN A 204 -4.70 14.00 9.56
C ASN A 204 -4.58 12.75 8.69
N VAL A 205 -4.70 11.58 9.33
CA VAL A 205 -4.52 10.28 8.68
C VAL A 205 -5.82 9.50 8.69
N ALA A 206 -6.39 9.30 7.51
CA ALA A 206 -7.54 8.43 7.29
C ALA A 206 -7.11 7.13 6.63
N CYS A 207 -7.83 6.06 6.93
CA CYS A 207 -7.70 4.77 6.26
C CYS A 207 -9.12 4.38 5.87
N PRO A 208 -9.51 4.45 4.59
CA PRO A 208 -10.83 4.05 4.17
C PRO A 208 -11.09 2.60 4.61
N ASP A 209 -12.28 2.31 5.14
CA ASP A 209 -12.64 0.97 5.57
C ASP A 209 -12.89 0.08 4.35
N GLY A 210 -11.98 -0.86 4.12
CA GLY A 210 -12.05 -1.83 3.04
C GLY A 210 -10.78 -2.67 3.01
N GLN A 211 -10.82 -3.85 3.65
CA GLN A 211 -9.70 -4.81 3.79
C GLN A 211 -9.14 -5.38 2.46
N THR A 212 -9.36 -4.73 1.32
CA THR A 212 -9.19 -5.38 0.01
C THR A 212 -8.73 -4.46 -1.11
N VAL A 213 -7.92 -3.44 -0.84
CA VAL A 213 -7.21 -2.76 -1.96
C VAL A 213 -6.20 -3.72 -2.63
N ALA A 214 -5.76 -4.78 -1.92
CA ALA A 214 -4.64 -5.64 -2.36
C ALA A 214 -5.00 -6.96 -3.07
N LYS A 215 -6.18 -7.13 -3.68
CA LYS A 215 -6.33 -8.32 -4.57
C LYS A 215 -7.22 -8.15 -5.78
N PHE A 216 -8.21 -7.27 -5.76
CA PHE A 216 -9.05 -7.01 -6.92
C PHE A 216 -9.61 -5.59 -6.85
N SER A 217 -9.55 -4.88 -7.98
CA SER A 217 -10.41 -3.74 -8.36
C SER A 217 -9.83 -2.33 -8.23
N TYR A 218 -8.98 -1.93 -9.19
CA TYR A 218 -8.97 -0.54 -9.68
C TYR A 218 -9.88 -0.37 -10.91
N GLY A 219 -10.95 -1.16 -10.99
CA GLY A 219 -12.00 -1.02 -11.99
C GLY A 219 -13.08 -0.06 -11.49
N MET A 220 -12.73 1.19 -11.16
CA MET A 220 -13.74 2.20 -10.85
C MET A 220 -14.40 2.67 -12.15
N ALA A 221 -15.73 2.50 -12.25
CA ALA A 221 -16.50 3.10 -13.33
C ALA A 221 -16.60 4.61 -13.09
N LEU A 222 -15.62 5.37 -13.58
CA LEU A 222 -15.75 6.81 -13.71
C LEU A 222 -16.84 7.05 -14.77
N VAL A 223 -18.01 7.54 -14.34
CA VAL A 223 -19.08 7.95 -15.27
C VAL A 223 -18.69 9.28 -15.91
N VAL A 224 -17.66 9.25 -16.76
CA VAL A 224 -17.34 10.35 -17.65
C VAL A 224 -18.14 10.09 -18.93
N ILE A 225 -19.24 10.81 -19.11
CA ILE A 225 -19.99 10.77 -20.36
C ILE A 225 -19.09 11.36 -21.45
N TYR A 226 -18.95 10.65 -22.56
CA TYR A 226 -18.20 11.16 -23.71
C TYR A 226 -18.87 12.45 -24.20
N ASP A 227 -18.12 13.55 -24.11
CA ASP A 227 -18.48 14.85 -24.64
C ASP A 227 -17.68 15.11 -25.93
N ALA A 228 -18.39 15.31 -27.04
CA ALA A 228 -17.80 15.59 -28.34
C ALA A 228 -17.22 17.02 -28.46
N ALA A 229 -17.53 17.90 -27.51
CA ALA A 229 -16.97 19.25 -27.42
C ALA A 229 -15.69 19.29 -26.56
N ASP A 230 -15.39 18.24 -25.80
CA ASP A 230 -14.20 18.17 -24.96
C ASP A 230 -12.94 17.90 -25.81
N PRO A 231 -11.95 18.81 -25.84
CA PRO A 231 -10.72 18.65 -26.61
C PRO A 231 -9.92 17.39 -26.23
N GLU A 232 -9.98 16.95 -24.98
CA GLU A 232 -9.30 15.76 -24.49
C GLU A 232 -9.94 14.49 -25.08
N HIS A 233 -11.28 14.43 -25.09
CA HIS A 233 -12.03 13.31 -25.69
C HIS A 233 -11.79 13.20 -27.20
N LEU A 234 -11.72 14.33 -27.91
CA LEU A 234 -11.40 14.39 -29.33
C LEU A 234 -9.96 13.96 -29.63
N ALA A 235 -8.99 14.34 -28.78
CA ALA A 235 -7.59 13.96 -28.94
C ALA A 235 -7.38 12.43 -28.85
N ARG A 236 -8.14 11.75 -27.98
CA ARG A 236 -8.10 10.29 -27.83
C ARG A 236 -8.58 9.55 -29.08
N ILE A 237 -9.55 10.10 -29.82
CA ILE A 237 -9.98 9.54 -31.12
C ILE A 237 -8.85 9.67 -32.15
N LYS A 238 -8.19 10.84 -32.20
CA LYS A 238 -7.13 11.11 -33.18
C LYS A 238 -5.85 10.28 -32.93
N SER A 239 -5.47 10.07 -31.67
CA SER A 239 -4.31 9.24 -31.26
C SER A 239 -4.40 7.77 -31.73
N ILE A 240 -5.62 7.21 -31.76
CA ILE A 240 -5.87 5.85 -32.27
C ILE A 240 -5.63 5.79 -33.79
N HIS A 241 -5.92 6.86 -34.53
CA HIS A 241 -5.69 6.91 -35.97
C HIS A 241 -4.21 7.07 -36.32
N SER A 242 -3.40 7.80 -35.53
CA SER A 242 -1.96 7.93 -35.78
C SER A 242 -1.16 6.66 -35.49
N SER A 243 -1.57 5.86 -34.51
CA SER A 243 -0.88 4.59 -34.17
C SER A 243 -1.14 3.45 -35.17
N LEU A 244 -2.23 3.54 -35.95
CA LEU A 244 -2.54 2.57 -37.01
C LEU A 244 -1.81 2.87 -38.34
N TRP A 245 -1.30 4.08 -38.55
CA TRP A 245 -0.53 4.47 -39.75
C TRP A 245 0.98 4.44 -39.55
N ALA A 246 1.48 4.48 -38.31
CA ALA A 246 2.92 4.35 -38.02
C ALA A 246 3.46 2.91 -38.17
N LYS A 247 2.59 1.90 -38.28
CA LYS A 247 2.98 0.49 -38.52
C LYS A 247 2.85 0.03 -39.98
N SER A 248 2.36 0.87 -40.89
CA SER A 248 2.19 0.53 -42.31
C SER A 248 3.22 1.15 -43.26
N SER A 249 4.22 1.89 -42.73
CA SER A 249 5.21 2.61 -43.54
C SER A 249 6.67 2.16 -43.34
N SER A 250 6.90 0.97 -42.79
CA SER A 250 8.21 0.30 -42.81
C SER A 250 8.09 -1.12 -43.37
N ARG A 251 7.97 -1.22 -44.69
CA ARG A 251 8.40 -2.36 -45.50
C ARG A 251 8.96 -1.84 -46.81
#